data_AF-A0A2H0YW05-F1
#
_entry.id   AF-A0A2H0YW05-F1
#
_cell.length_a   1.000
_cell.length_b   1.000
_cell.length_c   1.000
_cell.angle_alpha   90.00
_cell.angle_beta   90.00
_cell.angle_gamma   90.00
#
_symmetry.space_group_name_H-M   'P 1'
#
loop_
_entity.id
_entity.type
_entity.pdbx_description
1 polymer ?
#
loop_
_entity_poly.entity_id
_entity_poly.type
_entity_poly.pdbx_seq_one_letter_code
_entity_poly.pdbx_strand_id
1 'polypeptide(L)'
;MIELKQKQKKANTGTARLALWNKVPILPIGLRHNIPIEQKDEMHKRRNAIKHILQNPHSLEIHVGEPFELTEFYDKEISRQVLDTAMERVMQKIEGLAQPTSNRNIS
;
A
#
# COMPACT_ATOMS: atom_id res chain seq x y z
N MET A 1 -29.61 -2.03 0.16
CA MET A 1 -28.25 -2.45 0.58
C MET A 1 -27.28 -1.52 -0.15
N ILE A 2 -26.78 -0.48 0.51
CA ILE A 2 -25.92 0.53 -0.13
C ILE A 2 -24.48 0.06 0.03
N GLU A 3 -23.90 -0.46 -1.05
CA GLU A 3 -22.51 -0.85 -1.12
C GLU A 3 -21.65 0.42 -1.03
N LEU A 4 -21.08 0.68 0.15
CA LEU A 4 -20.16 1.78 0.36
C LEU A 4 -18.88 1.48 -0.43
N LYS A 5 -18.81 1.94 -1.68
CA LYS A 5 -17.55 2.01 -2.45
C LYS A 5 -16.56 2.83 -1.63
N GLN A 6 -15.67 2.15 -0.91
CA GLN A 6 -14.52 2.80 -0.30
C GLN A 6 -13.80 3.56 -1.41
N LYS A 7 -13.70 4.89 -1.25
CA LYS A 7 -13.02 5.77 -2.19
C LYS A 7 -11.53 5.39 -2.17
N GLN A 8 -11.13 4.47 -3.05
CA GLN A 8 -9.74 4.06 -3.19
C GLN A 8 -8.90 5.32 -3.35
N LYS A 9 -7.97 5.54 -2.43
CA LYS A 9 -7.03 6.66 -2.54
C LYS A 9 -6.27 6.45 -3.83
N LYS A 10 -6.42 7.38 -4.76
CA LYS A 10 -5.77 7.32 -6.07
C LYS A 10 -4.26 7.29 -5.85
N ALA A 11 -3.64 6.16 -6.15
CA ALA A 11 -2.20 6.00 -5.99
C ALA A 11 -1.46 6.70 -7.15
N ASN A 12 -0.26 7.19 -6.86
CA ASN A 12 0.57 7.84 -7.89
C ASN A 12 1.13 6.77 -8.84
N THR A 13 0.95 6.97 -10.15
CA THR A 13 1.37 6.03 -11.19
C THR A 13 2.88 6.04 -11.50
N GLY A 14 3.65 6.87 -10.80
CA GLY A 14 5.10 7.01 -11.01
C GLY A 14 5.86 5.71 -10.81
N THR A 15 5.50 4.92 -9.79
CA THR A 15 6.11 3.61 -9.51
C THR A 15 5.90 2.64 -10.68
N ALA A 16 4.65 2.52 -11.15
CA ALA A 16 4.34 1.67 -12.30
C ALA A 16 5.10 2.15 -13.55
N ARG A 17 5.15 3.46 -13.81
CA ARG A 17 5.87 4.03 -14.96
C ARG A 17 7.36 3.68 -14.94
N LEU A 18 8.02 3.83 -13.80
CA LEU A 18 9.44 3.51 -13.65
C LEU A 18 9.71 2.02 -13.84
N ALA A 19 8.85 1.16 -13.27
CA ALA A 19 8.97 -0.28 -13.40
C ALA A 19 8.84 -0.75 -14.85
N LEU A 20 7.85 -0.21 -15.60
CA LEU A 20 7.62 -0.57 -17.01
C LEU A 20 8.75 -0.08 -17.92
N TRP A 21 9.26 1.13 -17.71
CA TRP A 21 10.36 1.68 -18.51
C TRP A 21 11.66 0.89 -18.36
N ASN A 22 11.97 0.47 -17.14
CA ASN A 22 13.23 -0.19 -16.85
C ASN A 22 13.11 -1.72 -16.88
N LYS A 23 11.90 -2.27 -17.05
CA LYS A 23 11.60 -3.71 -16.97
C LYS A 23 12.17 -4.33 -15.70
N VAL A 24 11.91 -3.68 -14.56
CA VAL A 24 12.43 -4.10 -13.24
C VAL A 24 11.31 -4.63 -12.34
N PRO A 25 11.63 -5.57 -11.43
CA PRO A 25 10.67 -6.05 -10.44
C PRO A 25 10.35 -4.95 -9.41
N ILE A 26 9.16 -5.04 -8.83
CA ILE A 26 8.66 -4.18 -7.75
C ILE A 26 8.66 -5.01 -6.46
N LEU A 27 9.23 -4.45 -5.39
CA LEU A 27 9.14 -5.02 -4.04
C LEU A 27 7.99 -4.35 -3.27
N PRO A 28 6.86 -5.03 -3.02
CA PRO A 28 5.75 -4.45 -2.28
C PRO A 28 6.06 -4.41 -0.78
N ILE A 29 5.78 -3.27 -0.14
CA ILE A 29 5.97 -3.06 1.30
C ILE A 29 4.66 -2.55 1.90
N GLY A 30 4.12 -3.28 2.86
CA GLY A 30 2.96 -2.89 3.66
C GLY A 30 3.39 -2.46 5.07
N LEU A 31 2.70 -1.47 5.63
CA LEU A 31 2.87 -1.04 7.01
C LEU A 31 1.58 -1.35 7.79
N ARG A 32 1.69 -2.01 8.93
CA ARG A 32 0.58 -2.22 9.86
C ARG A 32 0.87 -1.47 11.14
N HIS A 33 -0.14 -0.81 11.70
CA HIS A 33 -0.03 -0.24 13.03
C HIS A 33 -1.30 -0.44 13.84
N ASN A 34 -1.14 -0.72 15.13
CA ASN A 34 -2.26 -0.91 16.06
C ASN A 34 -2.73 0.39 16.73
N ILE A 35 -2.16 1.54 16.34
CA ILE A 35 -2.55 2.84 16.87
C ILE A 35 -3.84 3.30 16.18
N PRO A 36 -4.94 3.54 16.93
CA PRO A 36 -6.12 4.19 16.38
C PRO A 36 -5.77 5.64 16.04
N ILE A 37 -5.62 5.95 14.75
CA ILE A 37 -5.43 7.32 14.29
C ILE A 37 -6.82 7.98 14.24
N GLU A 38 -7.28 8.51 15.37
CA GLU A 38 -8.50 9.32 15.41
C GLU A 38 -8.33 10.56 14.51
N GLN A 39 -9.28 10.78 13.60
CA GLN A 39 -9.19 11.78 12.53
C GLN A 39 -9.53 13.22 13.01
N LYS A 40 -8.94 13.71 14.11
CA LYS A 40 -9.08 15.13 14.51
C LYS A 40 -7.76 15.89 14.35
N ASP A 41 -7.82 16.98 13.56
CA ASP A 41 -6.83 18.04 13.26
C ASP A 41 -5.43 17.69 12.70
N GLU A 42 -5.08 18.28 11.54
CA GLU A 42 -3.92 17.91 10.72
C GLU A 42 -2.53 18.28 11.29
N MET A 43 -2.40 19.36 12.05
CA MET A 43 -1.08 19.85 12.50
C MET A 43 -0.54 19.10 13.72
N HIS A 44 -1.41 18.70 14.66
CA HIS A 44 -0.99 17.92 15.83
C HIS A 44 -0.73 16.44 15.52
N LYS A 45 -1.19 15.93 14.36
CA LYS A 45 -1.06 14.53 13.90
C LYS A 45 0.37 14.07 13.65
N ARG A 46 1.20 14.83 12.94
CA ARG A 46 2.55 14.34 12.55
C ARG A 46 3.48 14.18 13.74
N ARG A 47 3.49 15.16 14.65
CA ARG A 47 4.31 15.09 15.87
C ARG A 47 3.83 14.00 16.82
N ASN A 48 2.52 13.87 17.02
CA ASN A 48 1.98 12.85 17.91
C ASN A 48 2.10 11.44 17.33
N ALA A 49 1.88 11.22 16.03
CA ALA A 49 2.08 9.90 15.42
C ALA A 49 3.55 9.44 15.53
N ILE A 50 4.51 10.31 15.22
CA ILE A 50 5.95 9.99 15.38
C ILE A 50 6.27 9.72 16.85
N LYS A 51 5.76 10.54 17.77
CA LYS A 51 5.95 10.34 19.22
C LYS A 51 5.34 9.02 19.70
N HIS A 52 4.14 8.66 19.24
CA HIS A 52 3.47 7.41 19.62
C HIS A 52 4.15 6.17 19.02
N ILE A 53 4.69 6.27 17.80
CA ILE A 53 5.52 5.21 17.19
C ILE A 53 6.82 5.03 17.99
N LEU A 54 7.50 6.12 18.37
CA LEU A 54 8.70 6.07 19.21
C LEU A 54 8.43 5.55 20.63
N GLN A 55 7.28 5.88 21.20
CA GLN A 55 6.89 5.47 22.56
C GLN A 55 6.31 4.05 22.61
N ASN A 56 5.84 3.52 21.49
CA ASN A 56 5.31 2.16 21.38
C ASN A 56 6.02 1.42 20.24
N PRO A 57 7.30 1.02 20.43
CA PRO A 57 8.10 0.41 19.37
C PRO A 57 7.52 -0.91 18.83
N HIS A 58 6.56 -1.52 19.53
CA HIS A 58 5.84 -2.73 19.09
C HIS A 58 4.55 -2.45 18.32
N SER A 59 4.22 -1.18 18.02
CA SER A 59 2.97 -0.82 17.37
C SER A 59 3.08 -0.67 15.84
N LEU A 60 4.26 -0.86 15.26
CA LEU A 60 4.50 -0.74 13.81
C LEU A 60 5.12 -2.04 13.30
N GLU A 61 4.46 -2.68 12.36
CA GLU A 61 4.98 -3.85 11.66
C GLU A 61 5.22 -3.49 10.20
N ILE A 62 6.39 -3.90 9.68
CA ILE A 62 6.75 -3.77 8.27
C ILE A 62 6.63 -5.15 7.64
N HIS A 63 5.75 -5.27 6.66
CA HIS A 63 5.52 -6.49 5.91
C HIS A 63 6.12 -6.33 4.52
N VAL A 64 7.13 -7.14 4.22
CA VAL A 64 7.79 -7.15 2.91
C VAL A 64 7.26 -8.34 2.14
N GLY A 65 6.63 -8.08 1.00
CA GLY A 65 6.16 -9.15 0.11
C GLY A 65 7.24 -9.63 -0.84
N GLU A 66 6.89 -10.61 -1.67
CA GLU A 66 7.79 -11.11 -2.71
C GLU A 66 7.91 -10.09 -3.86
N PRO A 67 9.12 -9.91 -4.42
CA PRO A 67 9.30 -9.15 -5.65
C PRO A 67 8.41 -9.72 -6.78
N PHE A 68 7.81 -8.84 -7.57
CA PHE A 68 7.03 -9.25 -8.74
C PHE A 68 7.25 -8.31 -9.91
N GLU A 69 7.04 -8.82 -11.12
CA GLU A 69 7.16 -8.06 -12.35
C GLU A 69 5.78 -7.74 -12.94
N LEU A 70 5.75 -6.75 -13.84
CA LEU A 70 4.57 -6.32 -14.58
C LEU A 70 4.67 -6.78 -16.04
N THR A 71 5.04 -8.05 -16.24
CA THR A 71 5.36 -8.61 -17.56
C THR A 71 4.22 -8.49 -18.56
N GLU A 72 2.98 -8.54 -18.09
CA GLU A 72 1.79 -8.39 -18.92
C GLU A 72 1.63 -6.99 -19.54
N PHE A 73 2.41 -6.02 -19.07
CA PHE A 73 2.42 -4.65 -19.57
C PHE A 73 3.71 -4.27 -20.32
N TYR A 74 4.66 -5.20 -20.43
CA TYR A 74 5.89 -4.96 -21.18
C TYR A 74 5.58 -4.78 -22.67
N ASP A 75 6.35 -3.91 -23.32
CA ASP A 75 6.27 -3.56 -24.75
C ASP A 75 4.94 -2.94 -25.20
N LYS A 76 4.00 -2.68 -24.28
CA LYS A 76 2.80 -1.88 -24.56
C LYS A 76 3.13 -0.39 -24.58
N GLU A 77 2.40 0.36 -25.41
CA GLU A 77 2.47 1.82 -25.39
C GLU A 77 2.03 2.35 -24.02
N ILE A 78 2.84 3.24 -23.43
CA ILE A 78 2.61 3.77 -22.08
C ILE A 78 1.53 4.85 -22.14
N SER A 79 0.28 4.39 -22.05
CA SER A 79 -0.90 5.23 -21.89
C SER A 79 -1.30 5.36 -20.42
N ARG A 80 -2.12 6.37 -20.11
CA ARG A 80 -2.66 6.56 -18.75
C ARG A 80 -3.45 5.34 -18.26
N GLN A 81 -4.20 4.69 -19.14
CA GLN A 81 -4.99 3.49 -18.79
C GLN A 81 -4.08 2.31 -18.44
N VAL A 82 -2.98 2.11 -19.17
CA VAL A 82 -1.98 1.07 -18.87
C VAL A 82 -1.36 1.33 -17.50
N LEU A 83 -1.00 2.58 -17.20
CA LEU A 83 -0.43 2.95 -15.91
C LEU A 83 -1.41 2.79 -14.75
N ASP A 84 -2.68 3.19 -14.93
CA ASP A 84 -3.71 3.03 -13.90
C ASP A 84 -3.94 1.54 -13.60
N THR A 85 -4.04 0.69 -14.63
CA THR A 85 -4.22 -0.77 -14.49
C THR A 85 -2.99 -1.43 -13.84
N ALA A 86 -1.78 -1.05 -14.25
CA ALA A 86 -0.54 -1.54 -13.64
C ALA A 86 -0.45 -1.14 -12.16
N MET A 87 -0.87 0.09 -11.83
CA MET A 87 -0.87 0.57 -10.46
C MET A 87 -1.90 -0.16 -9.60
N GLU A 88 -3.06 -0.53 -10.14
CA GLU A 88 -4.03 -1.37 -9.43
C GLU A 88 -3.41 -2.71 -9.01
N ARG A 89 -2.61 -3.35 -9.88
CA ARG A 89 -1.87 -4.59 -9.52
C ARG A 89 -0.89 -4.37 -8.38
N VAL A 90 -0.16 -3.26 -8.41
CA VAL A 90 0.77 -2.88 -7.33
C VAL A 90 0.02 -2.69 -6.02
N MET A 91 -1.11 -1.98 -6.05
CA MET A 91 -1.92 -1.73 -4.86
C MET A 91 -2.52 -3.02 -4.30
N GLN A 92 -2.99 -3.94 -5.13
CA GLN A 92 -3.47 -5.26 -4.69
C GLN A 92 -2.41 -6.01 -3.87
N LYS A 93 -1.15 -5.98 -4.32
CA LYS A 93 -0.03 -6.61 -3.59
C LYS A 93 0.25 -5.92 -2.26
N ILE A 94 0.23 -4.59 -2.21
CA ILE A 94 0.44 -3.81 -0.98
C ILE A 94 -0.71 -3.98 0.01
N GLU A 95 -1.96 -3.97 -0.46
CA GLU A 95 -3.16 -4.13 0.39
C GLU A 95 -3.17 -5.50 1.08
N GLY A 96 -2.77 -6.57 0.37
CA GLY A 96 -2.62 -7.89 0.98
C GLY A 96 -1.59 -7.92 2.13
N LEU A 97 -0.57 -7.07 2.07
CA LEU A 97 0.42 -6.93 3.14
C LEU A 97 -0.07 -6.04 4.29
N ALA A 98 -0.95 -5.08 4.03
CA ALA A 98 -1.42 -4.10 5.01
C ALA A 98 -2.63 -4.57 5.86
N GLN A 99 -3.38 -5.58 5.41
CA GLN A 99 -4.55 -6.08 6.15
C GLN A 99 -4.15 -6.91 7.38
N PRO A 100 -4.78 -6.72 8.56
CA PRO A 100 -4.54 -7.59 9.71
C PRO A 100 -4.90 -9.03 9.35
N THR A 101 -4.03 -9.98 9.69
CA THR A 101 -4.29 -11.41 9.50
C THR A 101 -5.46 -11.81 10.40
N SER A 102 -6.70 -11.77 9.91
CA SER A 102 -7.81 -12.38 10.62
C SER A 102 -7.56 -13.90 10.64
N ASN A 103 -7.64 -14.50 11.83
CA ASN A 103 -7.39 -15.92 12.15
C ASN A 103 -5.92 -16.36 12.30
N ARG A 104 -5.45 -16.30 13.55
CA ARG A 104 -4.93 -17.50 14.19
C ARG A 104 -5.85 -17.83 15.37
N ASN A 105 -6.80 -18.73 15.12
CA ASN A 105 -7.53 -19.42 16.18
C ASN A 105 -6.50 -20.08 17.10
N ILE A 106 -6.43 -19.59 18.32
CA ILE A 106 -5.70 -20.23 19.41
C ILE A 106 -6.59 -21.42 19.79
N SER A 107 -6.20 -22.61 19.38
CA SER A 107 -6.76 -23.88 19.88
C SER A 107 -6.04 -24.26 21.17
#